data_AF-A0A812YD00-F1
#
_entry.id   AF-A0A812YD00-F1
#
_cell.length_a   1.000
_cell.length_b   1.000
_cell.length_c   1.000
_cell.angle_alpha   90.00
_cell.angle_beta   90.00
_cell.angle_gamma   90.00
#
_symmetry.space_group_name_H-M   'P 1'
#
loop_
_entity.id
_entity.type
_entity.pdbx_description
1 polymer ?
#
loop_
_entity_poly.entity_id
_entity_poly.type
_entity_poly.pdbx_seq_one_letter_code
_entity_poly.pdbx_strand_id
1 'polypeptide(L)' 'MEMLAGDSSGSAVVQKLLDICTPDQRRAIVEKFRQSVVKLSLKMHGCRVIQKAFQVCPPELQSMLAGEL' A
#
# COMPACT_ATOMS: atom_id res chain seq x y z
N MET A 1 2.15 4.15 -9.79
CA MET A 1 2.29 4.12 -8.31
C MET A 1 3.53 3.35 -7.87
N GLU A 2 3.97 2.31 -8.60
CA GLU A 2 5.18 1.53 -8.27
C GLU A 2 6.49 2.33 -8.18
N MET A 3 6.69 3.30 -9.06
CA MET A 3 7.89 4.15 -9.02
C MET A 3 7.88 5.10 -7.82
N LEU A 4 6.69 5.52 -7.38
CA LEU A 4 6.50 6.46 -6.27
C LEU A 4 6.62 5.75 -4.91
N ALA A 5 5.96 4.60 -4.74
CA ALA A 5 6.04 3.83 -3.49
C ALA A 5 7.39 3.12 -3.26
N GLY A 6 8.18 2.92 -4.33
CA GLY A 6 9.53 2.37 -4.23
C GLY A 6 10.62 3.40 -3.91
N ASP A 7 10.31 4.69 -3.96
CA ASP A 7 11.24 5.79 -3.72
C ASP A 7 11.16 6.29 -2.27
N SER A 8 12.28 6.79 -1.72
CA SER A 8 12.36 7.23 -0.34
C SER A 8 11.38 8.37 -0.03
N SER A 9 11.19 9.30 -0.97
CA SER A 9 10.28 10.44 -0.79
C SER A 9 8.83 10.07 -1.11
N GLY A 10 8.62 9.28 -2.17
CA GLY A 10 7.28 8.89 -2.58
C GLY A 10 6.61 7.89 -1.63
N SER A 11 7.36 7.01 -0.98
CA SER A 11 6.83 6.09 0.05
C SER A 11 6.24 6.85 1.25
N ALA A 12 6.81 7.99 1.63
CA ALA A 12 6.30 8.83 2.71
C ALA A 12 4.99 9.54 2.32
N VAL A 13 4.89 10.00 1.07
CA VAL A 13 3.66 10.60 0.52
C VAL A 13 2.53 9.58 0.51
N VAL A 14 2.79 8.36 0.04
CA VAL A 14 1.78 7.29 -0.01
C VAL A 14 1.33 6.88 1.40
N GLN A 15 2.25 6.79 2.35
CA GLN A 15 1.89 6.51 3.76
C GLN A 15 0.98 7.59 4.35
N LYS A 16 1.30 8.88 4.13
CA LYS A 16 0.42 9.99 4.56
C LYS A 16 -0.93 9.96 3.86
N LEU A 17 -0.95 9.65 2.56
CA LEU A 17 -2.19 9.47 1.80
C LEU A 17 -3.05 8.39 2.48
N LEU A 18 -2.50 7.21 2.76
CA LEU A 18 -3.20 6.13 3.45
C LEU A 18 -3.76 6.55 4.82
N ASP A 19 -3.12 7.47 5.55
CA ASP A 19 -3.66 7.98 6.82
C ASP A 19 -4.89 8.91 6.63
N ILE A 20 -4.91 9.74 5.59
CA ILE A 20 -5.97 10.75 5.39
C ILE A 20 -7.08 10.33 4.42
N CYS A 21 -6.90 9.24 3.67
CA CYS A 21 -7.86 8.76 2.67
C CYS A 21 -9.18 8.29 3.29
N THR A 22 -10.29 8.50 2.59
CA THR A 22 -11.56 7.86 2.91
C THR A 22 -11.48 6.33 2.66
N PRO A 23 -12.39 5.52 3.25
CA PRO A 23 -12.41 4.07 3.02
C PRO A 23 -12.46 3.67 1.54
N ASP A 24 -13.26 4.36 0.71
CA ASP A 24 -13.36 4.12 -0.73
C ASP A 24 -12.06 4.45 -1.47
N GLN A 25 -11.42 5.59 -1.14
CA GLN A 25 -10.14 5.97 -1.72
C GLN A 25 -9.04 4.99 -1.34
N ARG A 26 -9.04 4.54 -0.08
CA ARG A 26 -8.11 3.53 0.43
C ARG A 26 -8.27 2.21 -0.32
N ARG A 27 -9.51 1.78 -0.58
CA ARG A 27 -9.81 0.61 -1.41
C ARG A 27 -9.25 0.76 -2.82
N ALA A 28 -9.48 1.91 -3.45
CA ALA A 28 -8.94 2.18 -4.79
C ALA A 28 -7.40 2.18 -4.83
N ILE A 29 -6.75 2.70 -3.79
CA ILE A 29 -5.29 2.69 -3.64
C ILE A 29 -4.77 1.26 -3.46
N VAL A 30 -5.38 0.47 -2.58
CA VAL A 30 -5.04 -0.95 -2.37
C VAL A 30 -5.21 -1.74 -3.66
N GLU A 31 -6.29 -1.52 -4.41
CA GLU A 31 -6.51 -2.20 -5.69
C GLU A 31 -5.44 -1.83 -6.72
N LYS A 32 -4.95 -0.58 -6.72
CA LYS A 32 -3.78 -0.19 -7.53
C LYS A 32 -2.48 -0.83 -7.07
N PHE A 33 -2.33 -1.15 -5.79
CA PHE A 33 -1.17 -1.86 -5.28
C PHE A 33 -1.25 -3.36 -5.50
N ARG A 34 -2.45 -3.94 -5.63
CA ARG A 34 -2.70 -5.37 -5.76
C ARG A 34 -1.74 -6.09 -6.70
N GLN A 35 -1.61 -5.59 -7.94
CA GLN A 35 -0.74 -6.17 -8.97
C GLN A 35 0.77 -5.93 -8.73
N SER A 36 1.11 -5.17 -7.71
CA SER A 36 2.47 -4.76 -7.37
C SER A 36 2.84 -5.04 -5.91
N VAL A 37 1.99 -5.74 -5.14
CA VAL A 37 2.20 -5.98 -3.69
C VAL A 37 3.52 -6.71 -3.46
N VAL A 38 3.78 -7.81 -4.17
CA VAL A 38 5.02 -8.57 -4.05
C VAL A 38 6.23 -7.70 -4.37
N LYS A 39 6.19 -6.97 -5.50
CA LYS A 39 7.30 -6.12 -5.95
C LYS A 39 7.58 -4.97 -4.97
N LEU A 40 6.55 -4.38 -4.38
CA LEU A 40 6.70 -3.33 -3.37
C LEU A 40 7.22 -3.89 -2.05
N SER A 41 6.76 -5.07 -1.64
CA SER A 41 7.23 -5.76 -0.44
C SER A 41 8.71 -6.11 -0.51
N LEU A 42 9.24 -6.39 -1.71
CA LEU A 42 10.66 -6.65 -1.96
C LEU A 42 11.53 -5.39 -2.03
N LYS A 43 10.95 -4.18 -2.01
CA LYS A 43 11.69 -2.91 -2.03
C LYS A 43 11.85 -2.35 -0.62
N MET A 44 13.04 -1.82 -0.33
CA MET A 44 13.42 -1.25 0.98
C MET A 44 12.42 -0.21 1.53
N HIS A 45 11.83 0.62 0.65
CA HIS A 45 10.83 1.62 1.02
C HIS A 45 9.38 1.18 0.76
N GLY A 46 9.18 0.27 -0.19
CA GLY A 46 7.85 -0.23 -0.57
C GLY A 46 7.23 -1.13 0.50
N CYS A 47 8.05 -1.89 1.24
CA CYS A 47 7.55 -2.75 2.33
C CYS A 47 6.85 -1.95 3.43
N ARG A 48 7.32 -0.73 3.72
CA ARG A 48 6.71 0.17 4.70
C ARG A 48 5.33 0.63 4.27
N VAL A 49 5.13 0.86 2.97
CA VAL A 49 3.82 1.21 2.40
C VAL A 49 2.85 0.04 2.55
N ILE A 50 3.28 -1.19 2.24
CA ILE A 50 2.43 -2.38 2.38
C ILE A 50 2.08 -2.63 3.85
N GLN A 51 3.06 -2.57 4.76
CA GLN A 51 2.80 -2.68 6.20
C GLN A 51 1.83 -1.60 6.71
N LYS A 52 1.99 -0.35 6.26
CA LYS A 52 1.07 0.73 6.61
C LYS A 52 -0.33 0.44 6.07
N ALA A 53 -0.45 -0.05 4.83
CA ALA A 53 -1.73 -0.45 4.25
C ALA A 53 -2.41 -1.53 5.11
N PHE A 54 -1.68 -2.55 5.57
CA PHE A 54 -2.21 -3.55 6.49
C PHE A 54 -2.71 -2.95 7.82
N GLN A 55 -2.01 -1.95 8.39
CA GLN A 55 -2.42 -1.33 9.65
C GLN A 55 -3.72 -0.53 9.55
N VAL A 56 -3.95 0.10 8.40
CA VAL A 56 -5.04 1.07 8.25
C VAL A 56 -6.21 0.56 7.42
N CYS A 57 -6.08 -0.60 6.80
CA CYS A 57 -7.15 -1.21 6.00
C CYS A 57 -8.01 -2.16 6.83
N PRO A 58 -9.32 -2.25 6.52
CA PRO A 58 -10.20 -3.24 7.14
C PRO A 58 -9.79 -4.68 6.79
N PRO A 59 -10.25 -5.68 7.56
CA PRO A 59 -9.87 -7.08 7.42
C PRO A 59 -10.05 -7.65 6.00
N GLU A 60 -11.09 -7.21 5.29
CA GLU A 60 -11.34 -7.63 3.91
C GLU A 60 -10.17 -7.26 2.98
N LEU A 61 -9.69 -6.02 3.08
CA LEU A 61 -8.58 -5.52 2.26
C LEU A 61 -7.23 -6.12 2.71
N GLN A 62 -7.07 -6.40 4.00
CA GLN A 62 -5.90 -7.14 4.49
C GLN A 62 -5.85 -8.54 3.90
N SER A 63 -6.99 -9.25 3.87
CA SER A 63 -7.08 -10.58 3.26
C SER A 63 -6.76 -10.53 1.76
N MET A 64 -7.18 -9.47 1.05
CA MET A 64 -6.81 -9.27 -0.35
C MET A 64 -5.31 -9.05 -0.51
N LEU A 65 -4.70 -8.16 0.29
CA LEU A 65 -3.25 -7.92 0.24
C LEU A 65 -2.45 -9.17 0.60
N ALA A 66 -2.91 -9.96 1.56
CA ALA A 66 -2.26 -11.20 1.99
C ALA A 66 -2.38 -12.31 0.94
N GLY A 67 -3.46 -12.34 0.16
CA GLY A 67 -3.63 -13.30 -0.93
C GLY A 67 -2.73 -13.05 -2.14
N GLU A 68 -2.14 -11.85 -2.25
CA GLU A 68 -1.23 -11.47 -3.33
C GLU A 68 0.25 -11.53 -2.92
N LEU A 69 0.55 -11.92 -1.67
CA LEU A 69 1.91 -12.07 -1.11
C LEU A 69 2.41 -13.51 -1.24
#